data_AF-A0A1I0LS32-F1
#
_entry.id   AF-A0A1I0LS32-F1
#
_cell.length_a   1.000
_cell.length_b   1.000
_cell.length_c   1.000
_cell.angle_alpha   90.00
_cell.angle_beta   90.00
_cell.angle_gamma   90.00
#
_symmetry.space_group_name_H-M   'P 1'
#
loop_
_entity.id
_entity.type
_entity.pdbx_description
1 polymer ?
#
loop_
_entity_poly.entity_id
_entity_poly.type
_entity_poly.pdbx_seq_one_letter_code
_entity_poly.pdbx_strand_id
1 'polypeptide(L)'
;MTDFATTGGHERDQGTTYPYMGEYAESLIAKGRAKSKAAGTARAIVVMLEGRGLSVSDEVRNRVLSCEDQDTLDAWVLRAITVETAEALFDRSRAS
;
A
#
# COMPACT_ATOMS: atom_id res chain seq x y z
N MET A 1 50.07 -37.94 -32.08
CA MET A 1 48.88 -37.27 -32.61
C MET A 1 48.35 -36.41 -31.46
N THR A 2 48.39 -35.11 -31.66
CA THR A 2 48.53 -34.05 -30.65
C THR A 2 47.20 -33.67 -29.99
N ASP A 3 47.24 -33.71 -28.66
CA ASP A 3 46.64 -32.85 -27.61
C ASP A 3 45.17 -32.43 -27.54
N PHE A 4 44.76 -32.35 -26.27
CA PHE A 4 43.49 -31.92 -25.72
C PHE A 4 43.67 -30.50 -25.14
N ALA A 5 43.21 -29.46 -25.86
CA ALA A 5 42.88 -28.11 -25.36
C ALA A 5 42.25 -27.33 -26.55
N THR A 6 41.24 -26.48 -26.47
CA THR A 6 41.04 -25.33 -25.57
C THR A 6 39.61 -24.79 -25.77
N THR A 7 38.94 -24.55 -24.65
CA THR A 7 38.04 -23.45 -24.28
C THR A 7 37.50 -22.49 -25.36
N GLY A 8 36.18 -22.28 -25.33
CA GLY A 8 35.54 -21.01 -25.69
C GLY A 8 34.45 -20.70 -24.66
N GLY A 9 34.78 -19.90 -23.65
CA GLY A 9 33.85 -19.49 -22.59
C GLY A 9 32.78 -18.56 -23.12
N HIS A 10 31.52 -18.84 -22.79
CA HIS A 10 30.42 -17.89 -22.97
C HIS A 10 30.58 -16.78 -21.93
N GLU A 11 31.27 -15.71 -22.33
CA GLU A 11 31.33 -14.47 -21.58
C GLU A 11 29.93 -13.84 -21.58
N ARG A 12 29.21 -14.05 -20.47
CA ARG A 12 27.90 -13.44 -20.23
C ARG A 12 28.14 -11.97 -19.94
N ASP A 13 27.92 -11.14 -20.95
CA ASP A 13 27.76 -9.69 -20.86
C ASP A 13 26.79 -9.38 -19.71
N GLN A 14 27.35 -8.95 -18.58
CA GLN A 14 26.65 -8.47 -17.40
C GLN A 14 26.96 -6.99 -17.32
N GLY A 15 26.01 -6.14 -17.71
CA GLY A 15 26.02 -4.75 -17.28
C GLY A 15 25.63 -3.72 -18.32
N THR A 16 24.37 -3.72 -18.76
CA THR A 16 23.72 -2.49 -19.22
C THR A 16 22.29 -2.38 -18.67
N THR A 17 22.12 -2.55 -17.36
CA THR A 17 20.94 -1.98 -16.69
C THR A 17 21.17 -0.47 -16.57
N TYR A 18 20.56 0.28 -17.50
CA TYR A 18 20.68 1.73 -17.64
C TYR A 18 20.59 2.48 -16.29
N PRO A 19 21.60 3.30 -15.93
CA PRO A 19 21.76 3.90 -14.59
C PRO A 19 20.87 5.13 -14.34
N TYR A 20 19.68 5.21 -14.96
CA TYR A 20 18.75 6.33 -14.74
C TYR A 20 17.85 6.13 -13.49
N MET A 21 18.06 5.07 -12.71
CA MET A 21 17.20 4.66 -11.61
C MET A 21 17.86 4.95 -10.25
N GLY A 22 18.34 6.17 -10.03
CA GLY A 22 19.17 6.49 -8.85
C GLY A 22 18.44 7.05 -7.63
N GLU A 23 17.44 7.93 -7.80
CA GLU A 23 16.69 8.53 -6.67
C GLU A 23 15.24 8.85 -7.07
N TYR A 24 15.01 9.27 -8.31
CA TYR A 24 13.66 9.56 -8.82
C TYR A 24 12.80 8.30 -8.94
N ALA A 25 13.39 7.19 -9.38
CA ALA A 25 12.72 5.89 -9.44
C ALA A 25 12.41 5.34 -8.03
N GLU A 26 13.33 5.50 -7.08
CA GLU A 26 13.09 5.15 -5.68
C GLU A 26 11.98 6.01 -5.07
N SER A 27 11.96 7.32 -5.37
CA SER A 27 10.89 8.24 -4.97
C SER A 27 9.54 7.83 -5.55
N LEU A 28 9.47 7.41 -6.82
CA LEU A 28 8.24 6.92 -7.45
C LEU A 28 7.77 5.59 -6.86
N ILE A 29 8.69 4.66 -6.57
CA ILE A 29 8.36 3.39 -5.91
C ILE A 29 7.91 3.63 -4.47
N ALA A 30 8.56 4.52 -3.74
CA ALA A 30 8.18 4.92 -2.38
C ALA A 30 6.79 5.57 -2.37
N LYS A 31 6.52 6.51 -3.29
CA LYS A 31 5.19 7.12 -3.48
C LYS A 31 4.14 6.08 -3.89
N GLY A 32 4.49 5.14 -4.76
CA GLY A 32 3.61 4.05 -5.17
C GLY A 32 3.26 3.09 -4.03
N ARG A 33 4.22 2.78 -3.15
CA ARG A 33 4.03 1.97 -1.94
C ARG A 33 3.24 2.71 -0.85
N ALA A 34 3.50 3.99 -0.65
CA ALA A 34 2.75 4.80 0.29
C ALA A 34 1.28 4.91 -0.15
N LYS A 35 1.05 5.18 -1.44
CA LYS A 35 -0.30 5.25 -2.01
C LYS A 35 -1.03 3.90 -1.98
N SER A 36 -0.32 2.79 -2.23
CA SER A 36 -0.91 1.46 -2.11
C SER A 36 -1.21 1.08 -0.66
N LYS A 37 -0.40 1.54 0.30
CA LYS A 37 -0.63 1.34 1.73
C LYS A 37 -1.87 2.09 2.22
N ALA A 38 -2.00 3.38 1.90
CA ALA A 38 -3.17 4.17 2.27
C ALA A 38 -4.45 3.60 1.63
N ALA A 39 -4.44 3.34 0.31
CA ALA A 39 -5.57 2.75 -0.38
C ALA A 39 -5.93 1.34 0.12
N GLY A 40 -4.93 0.53 0.49
CA GLY A 40 -5.11 -0.78 1.09
C GLY A 40 -5.75 -0.70 2.48
N THR A 41 -5.29 0.23 3.31
CA THR A 41 -5.82 0.46 4.67
C THR A 41 -7.26 0.97 4.60
N ALA A 42 -7.55 1.91 3.69
CA ALA A 42 -8.90 2.40 3.44
C ALA A 42 -9.87 1.26 3.04
N ARG A 43 -9.45 0.37 2.14
CA ARG A 43 -10.24 -0.82 1.78
C ARG A 43 -10.45 -1.76 2.97
N ALA A 44 -9.42 -1.97 3.79
CA ALA A 44 -9.53 -2.83 4.96
C ALA A 44 -10.58 -2.32 5.95
N ILE A 45 -10.64 -1.00 6.19
CA ILE A 45 -11.67 -0.38 7.05
C ILE A 45 -13.08 -0.68 6.53
N VAL A 46 -13.32 -0.50 5.23
CA VAL A 46 -14.64 -0.78 4.63
C VAL A 46 -15.02 -2.26 4.81
N VAL A 47 -14.08 -3.18 4.52
CA VAL A 47 -14.31 -4.62 4.70
C VAL A 47 -14.57 -4.98 6.17
N MET A 48 -13.90 -4.33 7.12
CA MET A 48 -14.12 -4.56 8.55
C MET A 48 -15.53 -4.12 8.98
N LEU A 49 -15.99 -2.96 8.53
CA LEU A 49 -17.33 -2.47 8.84
C LEU A 49 -18.41 -3.38 8.22
N GLU A 50 -18.25 -3.77 6.95
CA GLU A 50 -19.16 -4.69 6.26
C GLU A 50 -19.15 -6.09 6.91
N GLY A 51 -17.98 -6.60 7.28
CA GLY A 51 -17.82 -7.90 7.96
C GLY A 51 -18.45 -7.94 9.36
N ARG A 52 -18.59 -6.78 10.01
CA ARG A 52 -19.34 -6.64 11.27
C ARG A 52 -20.85 -6.53 11.06
N GLY A 53 -21.32 -6.53 9.81
CA GLY A 53 -22.73 -6.36 9.47
C GLY A 53 -23.21 -4.91 9.54
N LEU A 54 -22.28 -3.94 9.58
CA LEU A 54 -22.64 -2.53 9.56
C LEU A 54 -22.93 -2.09 8.13
N SER A 55 -24.06 -1.40 7.93
CA SER A 55 -24.37 -0.80 6.64
C SER A 55 -23.43 0.38 6.39
N VAL A 56 -22.51 0.22 5.44
CA VAL A 56 -21.62 1.29 5.00
C VAL A 56 -22.28 2.01 3.84
N SER A 57 -22.66 3.27 4.05
CA SER A 57 -23.16 4.13 2.98
C SER A 57 -22.05 4.48 1.98
N ASP A 58 -22.42 4.77 0.73
CA ASP A 58 -21.45 5.16 -0.30
C ASP A 58 -20.70 6.45 0.06
N GLU A 59 -21.32 7.33 0.85
CA GLU A 59 -20.67 8.53 1.38
C GLU A 59 -19.52 8.18 2.33
N VAL A 60 -19.77 7.27 3.29
CA VAL A 60 -18.73 6.78 4.21
C VAL A 60 -17.63 6.07 3.43
N ARG A 61 -17.99 5.19 2.50
CA ARG A 61 -17.04 4.46 1.65
C ARG A 61 -16.15 5.42 0.85
N ASN A 62 -16.74 6.40 0.17
CA ASN A 62 -15.98 7.37 -0.61
C ASN A 62 -15.07 8.22 0.28
N ARG A 63 -15.53 8.63 1.46
CA ARG A 63 -14.73 9.38 2.42
C ARG A 63 -13.52 8.59 2.93
N VAL A 64 -13.70 7.31 3.21
CA VAL A 64 -12.60 6.44 3.63
C VAL A 64 -11.61 6.21 2.47
N LEU A 65 -12.11 5.90 1.27
CA LEU A 65 -11.27 5.60 0.09
C LEU A 65 -10.52 6.81 -0.49
N SER A 66 -11.02 8.03 -0.25
CA SER A 66 -10.36 9.29 -0.66
C SER A 66 -9.34 9.80 0.36
N CYS A 67 -9.25 9.17 1.53
CA CYS A 67 -8.28 9.55 2.55
C CYS A 67 -6.89 8.98 2.18
N GLU A 68 -5.91 9.87 2.02
CA GLU A 68 -4.50 9.51 1.77
C GLU A 68 -3.62 9.66 3.02
N ASP A 69 -4.20 10.12 4.14
CA ASP A 69 -3.51 10.28 5.42
C ASP A 69 -3.46 8.95 6.19
N GLN A 70 -2.27 8.36 6.27
CA GLN A 70 -2.06 7.09 6.92
C GLN A 70 -2.37 7.13 8.42
N ASP A 71 -2.06 8.22 9.13
CA ASP A 71 -2.29 8.31 10.58
C ASP A 71 -3.80 8.34 10.88
N THR A 72 -4.55 9.06 10.04
CA THR A 72 -6.01 9.07 10.09
C THR A 72 -6.59 7.69 9.79
N LEU A 73 -6.08 7.00 8.76
CA LEU A 73 -6.51 5.65 8.40
C LEU A 73 -6.21 4.64 9.52
N ASP A 74 -5.03 4.68 10.13
CA ASP A 74 -4.65 3.79 11.23
C ASP A 74 -5.54 4.00 12.47
N ALA A 75 -5.88 5.27 12.79
CA ALA A 75 -6.85 5.57 13.83
C ALA A 75 -8.26 5.05 13.51
N TRP A 76 -8.67 5.14 12.25
CA TRP A 76 -9.94 4.58 11.79
C TRP A 76 -9.96 3.05 11.84
N VAL A 77 -8.86 2.36 11.55
CA VAL A 77 -8.78 0.90 11.72
C VAL A 77 -9.10 0.50 13.15
N LEU A 78 -8.49 1.16 14.14
CA LEU A 78 -8.74 0.87 15.56
C LEU A 78 -10.20 1.13 15.94
N ARG A 79 -10.77 2.24 15.45
CA ARG A 79 -12.19 2.58 15.70
C ARG A 79 -13.16 1.64 15.01
N ALA A 80 -12.84 1.19 13.79
CA ALA A 80 -13.68 0.27 13.02
C ALA A 80 -13.95 -1.06 13.75
N ILE A 81 -13.15 -1.39 14.77
CA ILE A 81 -13.33 -2.56 15.65
C ILE A 81 -14.41 -2.31 16.72
N THR A 82 -14.54 -1.07 17.19
CA THR A 82 -15.39 -0.72 18.35
C THR A 82 -16.70 -0.03 17.97
N VAL A 83 -16.73 0.72 16.87
CA VAL A 83 -17.91 1.53 16.47
C VAL A 83 -19.13 0.66 16.16
N GLU A 84 -20.33 1.10 16.51
CA GLU A 84 -21.56 0.37 16.19
C GLU A 84 -22.21 0.83 14.88
N THR A 85 -21.70 1.89 14.27
CA THR A 85 -22.15 2.43 12.98
C THR A 85 -20.95 2.88 12.14
N ALA A 86 -21.14 2.92 10.82
CA ALA A 86 -20.09 3.33 9.89
C ALA A 86 -19.74 4.82 10.04
N GLU A 87 -20.71 5.65 10.40
CA GLU A 87 -20.58 7.10 10.60
C GLU A 87 -19.80 7.44 11.87
N ALA A 88 -19.93 6.62 12.92
CA ALA A 88 -19.20 6.79 14.18
C ALA A 88 -17.67 6.64 14.00
N LEU A 89 -17.21 6.12 12.86
CA LEU A 89 -15.80 6.10 12.48
C LEU A 89 -15.16 7.51 12.47
N PHE A 90 -15.96 8.50 12.08
CA PHE A 90 -15.52 9.90 11.94
C PHE A 90 -15.75 10.73 13.19
N ASP A 91 -16.47 10.20 14.18
CA ASP A 91 -16.76 10.96 15.38
C ASP A 91 -15.47 11.10 16.20
N ARG A 92 -14.96 12.33 16.25
CA ARG A 92 -13.87 12.67 17.17
C ARG A 92 -14.51 12.71 18.54
N SER A 93 -14.53 11.58 19.24
CA SER A 93 -14.86 11.58 20.67
C SER A 93 -13.96 12.61 21.33
N ARG A 94 -14.56 13.75 21.67
CA ARG A 94 -13.94 14.90 22.30
C ARG A 94 -13.39 14.41 23.63
N ALA A 95 -12.12 14.06 23.68
CA ALA A 95 -11.43 13.89 24.95
C ALA A 95 -11.39 15.30 25.57
N SER A 96 -12.22 15.47 26.61
CA SER A 96 -12.29 16.65 27.45
C SER A 96 -11.06 16.80 28.31
#